data_AF-A0A371PJB8-F1
#
_entry.id   AF-A0A371PJB8-F1
#
_cell.length_a   1.000
_cell.length_b   1.000
_cell.length_c   1.000
_cell.angle_alpha   90.00
_cell.angle_beta   90.00
_cell.angle_gamma   90.00
#
_symmetry.space_group_name_H-M   'P 1'
#
loop_
_entity.id
_entity.type
_entity.pdbx_description
1 polymer ?
#
loop_
_entity_poly.entity_id
_entity_poly.type
_entity_poly.pdbx_seq_one_letter_code
_entity_poly.pdbx_strand_id
1 'polypeptide(L)'
;MSTITQTLKLIKPELSDNGRQTILDLASNMDKLDEAADIYSSTNPESGYWSKQKKIYYTNPQIGGYVGAVNIRSGQAAPKWTSLRRVLVGDPMIPTQDNGHYYVCTQSGYTAPFEPTWLVAANSITEDAKNKSEWKPQHAYRQYDIVVPNIPNDRFYVCTVSGTSGTTEPTWTTTDGTATSDANVVWMAYRIVKWKESGVAAQFRPFGKIE
;
A
#
# COMPACT_ATOMS: atom_id res chain seq x y z
N MET A 1 8.10 15.03 -46.40
CA MET A 1 6.88 14.84 -45.56
C MET A 1 7.31 13.80 -44.55
N SER A 2 7.60 14.21 -43.31
CA SER A 2 8.43 13.41 -42.41
C SER A 2 7.87 12.01 -42.21
N THR A 3 8.70 11.00 -42.48
CA THR A 3 8.31 9.59 -42.38
C THR A 3 8.50 9.08 -40.95
N ILE A 4 7.83 7.99 -40.56
CA ILE A 4 7.90 7.44 -39.19
C ILE A 4 8.54 6.05 -39.16
N THR A 5 9.16 5.66 -38.04
CA THR A 5 9.61 4.29 -37.80
C THR A 5 8.43 3.34 -37.57
N GLN A 6 8.66 2.03 -37.66
CA GLN A 6 7.56 1.05 -37.61
C GLN A 6 7.06 0.77 -36.20
N THR A 7 7.97 0.52 -35.25
CA THR A 7 7.64 0.07 -33.89
C THR A 7 7.20 1.23 -33.00
N LEU A 8 8.09 2.20 -32.79
CA LEU A 8 7.86 3.31 -31.86
C LEU A 8 7.29 4.57 -32.53
N LYS A 9 7.02 4.51 -33.85
CA LYS A 9 6.51 5.64 -34.64
C LYS A 9 7.33 6.93 -34.39
N LEU A 10 8.66 6.78 -34.34
CA LEU A 10 9.58 7.89 -34.20
C LEU A 10 9.61 8.67 -35.51
N ILE A 11 9.59 9.99 -35.41
CA ILE A 11 9.70 10.90 -36.56
C ILE A 11 11.10 10.77 -37.13
N LYS A 12 11.23 10.65 -38.45
CA LYS A 12 12.51 10.67 -39.17
C LYS A 12 12.68 12.06 -39.79
N PRO A 13 13.47 12.97 -39.19
CA PRO A 13 13.69 14.27 -39.76
C PRO A 13 14.37 14.17 -41.13
N GLU A 14 14.00 15.05 -42.04
CA GLU A 14 14.58 15.17 -43.38
C GLU A 14 15.53 16.38 -43.44
N LEU A 15 16.53 16.34 -44.33
CA LEU A 15 17.46 17.47 -44.51
C LEU A 15 16.78 18.76 -44.99
N SER A 16 15.59 18.62 -45.60
CA SER A 16 14.75 19.74 -46.03
C SER A 16 13.94 20.38 -44.89
N ASP A 17 13.91 19.77 -43.70
CA ASP A 17 13.14 20.29 -42.58
C ASP A 17 13.83 21.51 -41.97
N ASN A 18 13.04 22.44 -41.43
CA ASN A 18 13.59 23.57 -40.69
C ASN A 18 14.19 23.07 -39.37
N GLY A 19 15.39 23.57 -39.01
CA GLY A 19 16.09 23.18 -37.79
C GLY A 19 15.27 23.27 -36.49
N ARG A 20 14.36 24.24 -36.36
CA ARG A 20 13.46 24.32 -35.19
C ARG A 20 12.51 23.12 -35.12
N GLN A 21 11.92 22.72 -36.25
CA GLN A 21 11.01 21.59 -36.30
C GLN A 21 11.75 20.29 -36.02
N THR A 22 12.94 20.12 -36.60
CA THR A 22 13.81 18.98 -36.35
C THR A 22 14.12 18.80 -34.86
N ILE A 23 14.42 19.88 -34.14
CA ILE A 23 14.69 19.83 -32.69
C ILE A 23 13.45 19.37 -31.92
N LEU A 24 12.26 19.90 -32.25
CA LEU A 24 11.01 19.50 -31.60
C LEU A 24 10.65 18.03 -31.88
N ASP A 25 10.88 17.56 -33.11
CA ASP A 25 10.64 16.17 -33.50
C ASP A 25 11.59 15.21 -32.78
N LEU A 26 12.86 15.58 -32.65
CA LEU A 26 13.84 14.82 -31.88
C LEU A 26 13.50 14.78 -30.39
N ALA A 27 13.05 15.90 -29.80
CA ALA A 27 12.58 15.93 -28.42
C ALA A 27 11.41 14.95 -28.20
N SER A 28 10.40 15.00 -29.08
CA SER A 28 9.26 14.06 -29.03
C SER A 28 9.69 12.59 -29.18
N ASN A 29 10.70 12.32 -30.00
CA ASN A 29 11.25 10.97 -30.13
C ASN A 29 11.96 10.50 -28.87
N MET A 30 12.69 11.39 -28.19
CA MET A 30 13.36 11.04 -26.93
C MET A 30 12.34 10.69 -25.85
N ASP A 31 11.23 11.43 -25.75
CA ASP A 31 10.14 11.10 -24.82
C ASP A 31 9.55 9.72 -25.11
N LYS A 32 9.32 9.39 -26.39
CA LYS A 32 8.81 8.06 -26.80
C LYS A 32 9.80 6.94 -26.51
N LEU A 33 11.10 7.19 -26.67
CA LEU A 33 12.15 6.23 -26.39
C LEU A 33 12.25 5.96 -24.89
N ASP A 34 12.18 7.00 -24.06
CA ASP A 34 12.16 6.88 -22.61
C ASP A 34 10.93 6.12 -22.11
N GLU A 35 9.74 6.44 -22.64
CA GLU A 35 8.50 5.73 -22.29
C GLU A 35 8.52 4.24 -22.68
N ALA A 36 9.22 3.91 -23.77
CA ALA A 36 9.37 2.56 -24.28
C ALA A 36 10.53 1.78 -23.63
N ALA A 37 11.40 2.46 -22.89
CA ALA A 37 12.54 1.83 -22.25
C ALA A 37 12.10 0.80 -21.21
N ASP A 38 12.87 -0.29 -21.11
CA ASP A 38 12.65 -1.29 -20.10
C ASP A 38 12.97 -0.73 -18.71
N ILE A 39 12.10 -1.01 -17.74
CA ILE A 39 12.25 -0.54 -16.37
C ILE A 39 12.95 -1.63 -15.57
N TYR A 40 13.99 -1.26 -14.83
CA TYR A 40 14.75 -2.17 -13.98
C TYR A 40 14.53 -1.81 -12.51
N SER A 41 14.21 -2.80 -11.67
CA SER A 41 13.97 -2.60 -10.24
C SER A 41 14.31 -3.88 -9.47
N SER A 42 14.69 -3.78 -8.19
CA SER A 42 14.90 -4.98 -7.35
C SER A 42 13.59 -5.59 -6.85
N THR A 43 12.49 -4.81 -6.84
CA THR A 43 11.18 -5.21 -6.35
C THR A 43 10.06 -4.69 -7.25
N ASN A 44 8.82 -5.14 -6.99
CA ASN A 44 7.65 -4.52 -7.61
C ASN A 44 7.51 -3.06 -7.13
N PRO A 45 6.97 -2.16 -7.96
CA PRO A 45 6.72 -0.78 -7.58
C PRO A 45 5.71 -0.69 -6.45
N GLU A 46 5.92 0.27 -5.57
CA GLU A 46 5.02 0.60 -4.47
C GLU A 46 4.45 2.02 -4.60
N SER A 47 4.60 2.65 -5.77
CA SER A 47 4.11 3.99 -6.03
C SER A 47 3.88 4.24 -7.53
N GLY A 48 3.12 5.29 -7.81
CA GLY A 48 2.82 5.75 -9.16
C GLY A 48 1.68 5.00 -9.85
N TYR A 49 1.22 5.56 -10.95
CA TYR A 49 0.23 4.94 -11.82
C TYR A 49 0.92 4.08 -12.87
N TRP A 50 0.45 2.86 -13.04
CA TRP A 50 1.02 1.89 -13.97
C TRP A 50 -0.03 1.43 -14.96
N SER A 51 0.24 1.63 -16.24
CA SER A 51 -0.57 1.08 -17.33
C SER A 51 -0.38 -0.43 -17.46
N LYS A 52 -1.43 -1.14 -17.87
CA LYS A 52 -1.38 -2.56 -18.23
C LYS A 52 -0.28 -2.82 -19.26
N GLN A 53 0.31 -4.01 -19.22
CA GLN A 53 1.40 -4.49 -20.08
C GLN A 53 2.79 -3.90 -19.82
N LYS A 54 2.91 -2.84 -18.99
CA LYS A 54 4.23 -2.37 -18.56
C LYS A 54 4.97 -3.49 -17.81
N LYS A 55 6.25 -3.67 -18.13
CA LYS A 55 7.11 -4.71 -17.59
C LYS A 55 8.22 -4.10 -16.76
N ILE A 56 8.67 -4.87 -15.80
CA ILE A 56 9.80 -4.55 -14.94
C ILE A 56 10.70 -5.76 -14.93
N TYR A 57 11.98 -5.53 -15.15
CA TYR A 57 13.02 -6.54 -15.06
C TYR A 57 13.70 -6.44 -13.70
N TYR A 58 13.91 -7.59 -13.07
CA TYR A 58 14.58 -7.62 -11.78
C TYR A 58 16.08 -7.45 -11.94
N THR A 59 16.69 -6.59 -11.12
CA THR A 59 18.13 -6.30 -11.18
C THR A 59 19.02 -7.40 -10.59
N ASN A 60 18.42 -8.36 -9.87
CA ASN A 60 19.12 -9.49 -9.28
C ASN A 60 18.38 -10.82 -9.56
N PRO A 61 18.35 -11.29 -10.83
CA PRO A 61 17.75 -12.57 -11.18
C PRO A 61 18.60 -13.73 -10.65
N GLN A 62 17.98 -14.67 -9.93
CA GLN A 62 18.67 -15.82 -9.32
C GLN A 62 17.91 -17.12 -9.57
N ILE A 63 18.59 -18.27 -9.49
CA ILE A 63 17.96 -19.61 -9.57
C ILE A 63 16.86 -19.72 -8.50
N GLY A 64 15.69 -20.23 -8.89
CA GLY A 64 14.48 -20.25 -8.07
C GLY A 64 13.68 -18.94 -8.08
N GLY A 65 14.23 -17.88 -8.66
CA GLY A 65 13.59 -16.57 -8.81
C GLY A 65 12.89 -16.37 -10.15
N TYR A 66 12.63 -15.10 -10.48
CA TYR A 66 11.98 -14.67 -11.71
C TYR A 66 12.84 -13.61 -12.41
N VAL A 67 12.72 -13.50 -13.73
CA VAL A 67 13.39 -12.45 -14.53
C VAL A 67 12.76 -11.08 -14.27
N GLY A 68 11.46 -11.03 -13.97
CA GLY A 68 10.76 -9.77 -13.78
C GLY A 68 9.27 -9.93 -13.46
N ALA A 69 8.53 -8.83 -13.55
CA ALA A 69 7.08 -8.82 -13.43
C ALA A 69 6.39 -7.96 -14.49
N VAL A 70 5.18 -8.36 -14.88
CA VAL A 70 4.33 -7.64 -15.82
C VAL A 70 3.07 -7.14 -15.13
N ASN A 71 2.71 -5.90 -15.38
CA ASN A 71 1.46 -5.35 -14.89
C ASN A 71 0.28 -5.86 -15.73
N ILE A 72 -0.65 -6.59 -15.10
CA ILE A 72 -1.82 -7.15 -15.76
C ILE A 72 -3.09 -6.31 -15.57
N ARG A 73 -3.07 -5.31 -14.67
CA ARG A 73 -4.19 -4.41 -14.41
C ARG A 73 -3.70 -2.98 -14.25
N SER A 74 -4.18 -2.06 -15.09
CA SER A 74 -3.83 -0.64 -14.94
C SER A 74 -4.33 -0.12 -13.59
N GLY A 75 -3.51 0.64 -12.88
CA GLY A 75 -3.90 1.18 -11.58
C GLY A 75 -2.77 1.84 -10.81
N GLN A 76 -3.07 2.23 -9.58
CA GLN A 76 -2.08 2.78 -8.65
C GLN A 76 -1.29 1.64 -8.01
N ALA A 77 0.04 1.71 -8.06
CA ALA A 77 0.90 0.87 -7.23
C ALA A 77 1.02 1.51 -5.84
N ALA A 78 0.99 0.67 -4.80
CA ALA A 78 1.10 1.08 -3.41
C ALA A 78 1.78 -0.04 -2.60
N PRO A 79 2.36 0.26 -1.43
CA PRO A 79 2.89 -0.77 -0.53
C PRO A 79 1.75 -1.67 -0.04
N LYS A 80 2.07 -2.95 0.21
CA LYS A 80 1.14 -3.87 0.86
C LYS A 80 0.88 -3.49 2.31
N TRP A 81 -0.32 -3.80 2.82
CA TRP A 81 -0.64 -3.67 4.22
C TRP A 81 0.33 -4.47 5.09
N THR A 82 0.77 -3.84 6.18
CA THR A 82 1.68 -4.42 7.18
C THR A 82 1.15 -4.12 8.56
N SER A 83 1.24 -5.10 9.46
CA SER A 83 0.77 -5.00 10.85
C SER A 83 1.57 -4.00 11.68
N LEU A 84 0.89 -3.35 12.63
CA LEU A 84 1.48 -2.45 13.65
C LEU A 84 2.46 -1.40 13.10
N ARG A 85 2.15 -0.84 11.93
CA ARG A 85 2.95 0.18 11.26
C ARG A 85 2.29 1.54 11.38
N ARG A 86 3.09 2.57 11.64
CA ARG A 86 2.64 3.96 11.60
C ARG A 86 2.34 4.40 10.17
N VAL A 87 1.19 5.05 9.98
CA VAL A 87 0.70 5.56 8.69
C VAL A 87 0.23 7.00 8.85
N LEU A 88 0.48 7.82 7.82
CA LEU A 88 0.05 9.22 7.75
C LEU A 88 -1.08 9.42 6.73
N VAL A 89 -1.87 10.46 6.91
CA VAL A 89 -2.90 10.87 5.93
C VAL A 89 -2.26 11.05 4.56
N GLY A 90 -2.90 10.49 3.53
CA GLY A 90 -2.42 10.51 2.15
C GLY A 90 -1.58 9.30 1.75
N ASP A 91 -1.08 8.51 2.71
CA ASP A 91 -0.33 7.29 2.40
C ASP A 91 -1.24 6.28 1.67
N PRO A 92 -0.84 5.77 0.49
CA PRO A 92 -1.57 4.74 -0.21
C PRO A 92 -1.18 3.35 0.28
N MET A 93 -2.09 2.39 0.17
CA MET A 93 -1.79 0.98 0.37
C MET A 93 -2.65 0.06 -0.49
N ILE A 94 -2.21 -1.20 -0.60
CA ILE A 94 -3.01 -2.30 -1.12
C ILE A 94 -3.14 -3.43 -0.08
N PRO A 95 -4.23 -4.21 -0.12
CA PRO A 95 -4.38 -5.40 0.72
C PRO A 95 -3.28 -6.44 0.48
N THR A 96 -3.04 -7.31 1.47
CA THR A 96 -2.05 -8.40 1.33
C THR A 96 -2.45 -9.41 0.25
N GLN A 97 -3.76 -9.71 0.19
CA GLN A 97 -4.42 -10.46 -0.88
C GLN A 97 -5.10 -9.49 -1.86
N ASP A 98 -4.74 -9.58 -3.14
CA ASP A 98 -5.30 -8.69 -4.16
C ASP A 98 -6.83 -8.74 -4.19
N ASN A 99 -7.47 -7.59 -3.98
CA ASN A 99 -8.92 -7.43 -4.06
C ASN A 99 -9.38 -6.52 -5.21
N GLY A 100 -8.45 -5.99 -6.01
CA GLY A 100 -8.77 -5.04 -7.09
C GLY A 100 -8.46 -3.58 -6.78
N HIS A 101 -8.38 -3.20 -5.50
CA HIS A 101 -8.47 -1.81 -5.07
C HIS A 101 -7.25 -1.36 -4.26
N TYR A 102 -6.99 -0.05 -4.30
CA TYR A 102 -6.05 0.60 -3.38
C TYR A 102 -6.80 1.56 -2.46
N TYR A 103 -6.19 1.82 -1.32
CA TYR A 103 -6.77 2.59 -0.25
C TYR A 103 -5.83 3.73 0.12
N VAL A 104 -6.40 4.88 0.50
CA VAL A 104 -5.64 6.03 0.97
C VAL A 104 -6.03 6.32 2.41
N CYS A 105 -5.02 6.54 3.24
CA CYS A 105 -5.21 6.90 4.64
C CYS A 105 -5.90 8.27 4.75
N THR A 106 -7.02 8.34 5.48
CA THR A 106 -7.74 9.58 5.79
C THR A 106 -7.58 10.02 7.25
N GLN A 107 -7.11 9.12 8.13
CA GLN A 107 -6.78 9.40 9.51
C GLN A 107 -5.47 8.72 9.89
N SER A 108 -4.44 9.52 10.19
CA SER A 108 -3.13 8.99 10.64
C SER A 108 -3.26 8.19 11.94
N GLY A 109 -2.42 7.17 12.07
CA GLY A 109 -2.43 6.27 13.22
C GLY A 109 -1.47 5.10 13.03
N TYR A 110 -1.82 3.95 13.61
CA TYR A 110 -1.14 2.68 13.37
C TYR A 110 -2.11 1.66 12.79
N THR A 111 -1.62 0.83 11.87
CA THR A 111 -2.36 -0.36 11.42
C THR A 111 -2.53 -1.33 12.59
N ALA A 112 -3.65 -2.08 12.61
CA ALA A 112 -3.91 -3.04 13.65
C ALA A 112 -2.95 -4.26 13.58
N PRO A 113 -2.92 -5.11 14.62
CA PRO A 113 -2.32 -6.44 14.55
C PRO A 113 -2.81 -7.28 13.37
N PHE A 114 -4.09 -7.15 13.01
CA PHE A 114 -4.75 -7.95 11.97
C PHE A 114 -5.31 -7.07 10.85
N GLU A 115 -5.06 -7.47 9.61
CA GLU A 115 -5.49 -6.73 8.41
C GLU A 115 -7.01 -6.57 8.37
N PRO A 116 -7.54 -5.34 8.12
CA PRO A 116 -8.97 -5.09 8.10
C PRO A 116 -9.69 -5.84 6.98
N THR A 117 -11.01 -5.99 7.15
CA THR A 117 -11.87 -6.45 6.07
C THR A 117 -12.17 -5.26 5.16
N TRP A 118 -11.55 -5.24 4.00
CA TRP A 118 -11.61 -4.13 3.05
C TRP A 118 -12.99 -3.95 2.43
N LEU A 119 -13.58 -2.76 2.60
CA LEU A 119 -14.76 -2.36 1.83
C LEU A 119 -14.34 -1.98 0.40
N VAL A 120 -15.09 -2.43 -0.60
CA VAL A 120 -14.78 -2.19 -2.03
C VAL A 120 -15.75 -1.21 -2.69
N ALA A 121 -16.77 -0.74 -1.96
CA ALA A 121 -17.66 0.29 -2.46
C ALA A 121 -16.91 1.62 -2.63
N ALA A 122 -17.20 2.34 -3.71
CA ALA A 122 -16.52 3.58 -4.03
C ALA A 122 -16.55 4.57 -2.86
N ASN A 123 -15.40 5.14 -2.49
CA ASN A 123 -15.24 6.09 -1.39
C ASN A 123 -15.57 5.55 0.02
N SER A 124 -15.82 4.24 0.17
CA SER A 124 -16.09 3.66 1.48
C SER A 124 -14.89 3.81 2.42
N ILE A 125 -15.20 4.01 3.71
CA ILE A 125 -14.19 4.16 4.75
C ILE A 125 -14.15 2.87 5.57
N THR A 126 -12.99 2.23 5.60
CA THR A 126 -12.69 1.06 6.41
C THR A 126 -11.89 1.47 7.64
N GLU A 127 -12.31 1.00 8.81
CA GLU A 127 -11.59 1.20 10.06
C GLU A 127 -10.56 0.08 10.27
N ASP A 128 -9.29 0.42 10.52
CA ASP A 128 -8.21 -0.54 10.74
C ASP A 128 -8.12 -0.96 12.23
N ALA A 129 -9.07 -1.80 12.63
CA ALA A 129 -9.16 -2.35 13.98
C ALA A 129 -9.89 -3.70 13.97
N LYS A 130 -9.50 -4.62 13.08
CA LYS A 130 -10.18 -5.91 12.93
C LYS A 130 -10.14 -6.72 14.21
N ASN A 131 -11.27 -7.37 14.53
CA ASN A 131 -11.46 -8.14 15.77
C ASN A 131 -11.40 -7.29 17.05
N LYS A 132 -11.54 -5.96 16.96
CA LYS A 132 -11.74 -5.15 18.16
C LYS A 132 -12.99 -5.60 18.92
N SER A 133 -12.90 -5.59 20.24
CA SER A 133 -14.04 -5.74 21.14
C SER A 133 -14.03 -4.66 22.22
N GLU A 134 -15.16 -4.37 22.84
CA GLU A 134 -15.18 -3.55 24.04
C GLU A 134 -14.43 -4.24 25.19
N TRP A 135 -13.76 -3.45 26.03
CA TRP A 135 -13.12 -3.95 27.24
C TRP A 135 -14.16 -4.59 28.18
N LYS A 136 -13.78 -5.69 28.85
CA LYS A 136 -14.63 -6.43 29.79
C LYS A 136 -13.91 -6.63 31.12
N PRO A 137 -14.60 -6.47 32.26
CA PRO A 137 -14.01 -6.73 33.57
C PRO A 137 -13.77 -8.21 33.80
N GLN A 138 -12.72 -8.53 34.56
CA GLN A 138 -12.34 -9.90 34.94
C GLN A 138 -12.27 -10.87 33.74
N HIS A 139 -11.86 -10.36 32.58
CA HIS A 139 -11.80 -11.11 31.35
C HIS A 139 -10.37 -11.51 31.02
N ALA A 140 -10.18 -12.76 30.59
CA ALA A 140 -8.87 -13.26 30.19
C ALA A 140 -8.54 -12.81 28.75
N TYR A 141 -7.52 -11.98 28.62
CA TYR A 141 -7.01 -11.48 27.34
C TYR A 141 -5.68 -12.14 26.98
N ARG A 142 -5.47 -12.32 25.69
CA ARG A 142 -4.27 -12.91 25.09
C ARG A 142 -3.49 -11.84 24.34
N GLN A 143 -2.20 -12.10 24.14
CA GLN A 143 -1.35 -11.25 23.32
C GLN A 143 -1.99 -10.98 21.95
N TYR A 144 -1.94 -9.72 21.52
CA TYR A 144 -2.57 -9.18 20.31
C TYR A 144 -4.09 -9.05 20.30
N ASP A 145 -4.78 -9.39 21.40
CA ASP A 145 -6.18 -9.02 21.54
C ASP A 145 -6.31 -7.49 21.48
N ILE A 146 -7.35 -7.02 20.78
CA ILE A 146 -7.61 -5.61 20.56
C ILE A 146 -8.85 -5.23 21.34
N VAL A 147 -8.72 -4.25 22.23
CA VAL A 147 -9.85 -3.66 22.92
C VAL A 147 -10.03 -2.19 22.55
N VAL A 148 -11.28 -1.74 22.66
CA VAL A 148 -11.64 -0.32 22.67
C VAL A 148 -12.31 0.03 24.00
N PRO A 149 -12.20 1.29 24.45
CA PRO A 149 -12.86 1.72 25.66
C PRO A 149 -14.38 1.68 25.53
N ASN A 150 -15.08 1.62 26.67
CA ASN A 150 -16.54 1.70 26.71
C ASN A 150 -17.06 3.04 26.15
N ILE A 151 -16.26 4.10 26.30
CA ILE A 151 -16.50 5.40 25.65
C ILE A 151 -15.45 5.56 24.54
N PRO A 152 -15.83 5.39 23.26
CA PRO A 152 -14.89 5.43 22.14
C PRO A 152 -14.08 6.73 22.09
N ASN A 153 -12.78 6.60 21.85
CA ASN A 153 -11.83 7.72 21.78
C ASN A 153 -10.97 7.70 20.51
N ASP A 154 -11.47 7.07 19.42
CA ASP A 154 -10.76 6.84 18.14
C ASP A 154 -9.42 6.09 18.28
N ARG A 155 -9.26 5.31 19.36
CA ARG A 155 -8.06 4.48 19.61
C ARG A 155 -8.43 3.03 19.84
N PHE A 156 -7.46 2.17 19.59
CA PHE A 156 -7.49 0.77 19.98
C PHE A 156 -6.30 0.47 20.88
N TYR A 157 -6.45 -0.57 21.68
CA TYR A 157 -5.50 -0.97 22.71
C TYR A 157 -5.14 -2.43 22.49
N VAL A 158 -3.85 -2.69 22.28
CA VAL A 158 -3.36 -4.04 21.98
C VAL A 158 -2.78 -4.66 23.24
N CYS A 159 -3.24 -5.85 23.60
CA CYS A 159 -2.68 -6.61 24.70
C CYS A 159 -1.23 -7.02 24.38
N THR A 160 -0.26 -6.50 25.13
CA THR A 160 1.16 -6.87 25.01
C THR A 160 1.60 -7.87 26.08
N VAL A 161 0.93 -7.88 27.24
CA VAL A 161 1.11 -8.89 28.30
C VAL A 161 -0.24 -9.54 28.58
N SER A 162 -0.34 -10.84 28.28
CA SER A 162 -1.54 -11.64 28.51
C SER A 162 -1.87 -11.76 30.00
N GLY A 163 -3.14 -11.79 30.34
CA GLY A 163 -3.59 -11.87 31.73
C GLY A 163 -5.10 -11.78 31.84
N THR A 164 -5.61 -11.57 33.06
CA THR A 164 -7.02 -11.18 33.26
C THR A 164 -7.12 -9.74 33.75
N SER A 165 -8.04 -8.99 33.15
CA SER A 165 -8.29 -7.57 33.43
C SER A 165 -8.82 -7.33 34.83
N GLY A 166 -8.75 -6.08 35.28
CA GLY A 166 -9.30 -5.63 36.55
C GLY A 166 -10.84 -5.72 36.61
N THR A 167 -11.38 -5.38 37.77
CA THR A 167 -12.84 -5.28 37.98
C THR A 167 -13.46 -4.03 37.39
N THR A 168 -12.66 -3.00 37.11
CA THR A 168 -13.07 -1.70 36.56
C THR A 168 -12.16 -1.33 35.40
N GLU A 169 -12.74 -0.65 34.41
CA GLU A 169 -11.99 -0.21 33.23
C GLU A 169 -10.81 0.70 33.64
N PRO A 170 -9.61 0.49 33.09
CA PRO A 170 -8.47 1.34 33.41
C PRO A 170 -8.64 2.74 32.82
N THR A 171 -7.92 3.72 33.37
CA THR A 171 -7.78 5.02 32.70
C THR A 171 -6.86 4.87 31.49
N TRP A 172 -7.45 4.91 30.30
CA TRP A 172 -6.72 4.71 29.06
C TRP A 172 -5.78 5.86 28.72
N THR A 173 -4.52 5.53 28.42
CA THR A 173 -3.61 6.50 27.81
C THR A 173 -4.04 6.82 26.37
N THR A 174 -3.82 8.06 25.96
CA THR A 174 -4.10 8.55 24.60
C THR A 174 -2.82 8.93 23.87
N THR A 175 -1.66 8.51 24.37
CA THR A 175 -0.38 8.65 23.68
C THR A 175 -0.04 7.35 22.95
N ASP A 176 0.24 7.44 21.65
CA ASP A 176 0.60 6.27 20.85
C ASP A 176 1.85 5.58 21.40
N GLY A 177 1.85 4.25 21.47
CA GLY A 177 2.98 3.46 21.97
C GLY A 177 3.22 3.59 23.48
N THR A 178 2.25 4.12 24.23
CA THR A 178 2.31 4.13 25.71
C THR A 178 1.52 2.97 26.29
N ALA A 179 2.06 2.37 27.36
CA ALA A 179 1.44 1.25 28.05
C ALA A 179 0.43 1.70 29.13
N THR A 180 -0.69 0.99 29.25
CA THR A 180 -1.67 1.07 30.34
C THR A 180 -1.71 -0.27 31.05
N SER A 181 -1.45 -0.27 32.36
CA SER A 181 -1.55 -1.47 33.20
C SER A 181 -3.00 -1.66 33.66
N ASP A 182 -3.49 -2.90 33.57
CA ASP A 182 -4.86 -3.29 33.92
C ASP A 182 -4.82 -4.65 34.64
N ALA A 183 -4.57 -4.60 35.95
CA ALA A 183 -4.26 -5.77 36.76
C ALA A 183 -3.10 -6.60 36.17
N ASN A 184 -3.38 -7.80 35.65
CA ASN A 184 -2.38 -8.70 35.07
C ASN A 184 -2.17 -8.49 33.56
N VAL A 185 -2.92 -7.57 32.94
CA VAL A 185 -2.85 -7.26 31.51
C VAL A 185 -2.11 -5.95 31.30
N VAL A 186 -1.34 -5.85 30.23
CA VAL A 186 -0.73 -4.60 29.77
C VAL A 186 -1.21 -4.30 28.37
N TRP A 187 -1.70 -3.09 28.17
CA TRP A 187 -2.27 -2.61 26.92
C TRP A 187 -1.38 -1.54 26.30
N MET A 188 -1.14 -1.62 25.00
CA MET A 188 -0.43 -0.60 24.23
C MET A 188 -1.42 0.23 23.41
N ALA A 189 -1.39 1.55 23.57
CA ALA A 189 -2.35 2.44 22.91
C ALA A 189 -1.92 2.82 21.49
N TYR A 190 -2.88 2.81 20.56
CA TYR A 190 -2.67 3.23 19.18
C TYR A 190 -3.90 3.96 18.63
N ARG A 191 -3.67 5.05 17.89
CA ARG A 191 -4.72 5.69 17.12
C ARG A 191 -5.15 4.82 15.95
N ILE A 192 -6.45 4.66 15.78
CA ILE A 192 -7.05 3.91 14.67
C ILE A 192 -6.74 4.61 13.35
N VAL A 193 -6.27 3.85 12.36
CA VAL A 193 -6.18 4.32 10.97
C VAL A 193 -7.53 4.13 10.28
N LYS A 194 -7.94 5.13 9.47
CA LYS A 194 -9.10 5.03 8.60
C LYS A 194 -8.63 5.05 7.15
N TRP A 195 -9.11 4.09 6.37
CA TRP A 195 -8.72 3.87 5.00
C TRP A 195 -9.89 4.14 4.07
N LYS A 196 -9.69 4.98 3.06
CA LYS A 196 -10.70 5.27 2.06
C LYS A 196 -10.40 4.52 0.76
N GLU A 197 -11.37 3.76 0.25
CA GLU A 197 -11.29 3.18 -1.10
C GLU A 197 -11.09 4.30 -2.11
N SER A 198 -10.03 4.17 -2.94
CA SER A 198 -9.56 5.28 -3.78
C SER A 198 -9.37 4.91 -5.26
N GLY A 199 -9.77 3.70 -5.67
CA GLY A 199 -9.74 3.27 -7.06
C GLY A 199 -8.98 1.96 -7.27
N VAL A 200 -8.56 1.73 -8.52
CA VAL A 200 -7.99 0.45 -8.97
C VAL A 200 -6.52 0.33 -8.62
N ALA A 201 -6.14 -0.79 -7.98
CA ALA A 201 -4.74 -1.12 -7.73
C ALA A 201 -4.07 -1.75 -8.95
N ALA A 202 -2.82 -1.36 -9.21
CA ALA A 202 -1.97 -2.06 -10.18
C ALA A 202 -1.72 -3.51 -9.73
N GLN A 203 -1.57 -4.44 -10.67
CA GLN A 203 -1.35 -5.85 -10.35
C GLN A 203 -0.17 -6.40 -11.13
N PHE A 204 0.96 -6.56 -10.46
CA PHE A 204 2.16 -7.16 -11.03
C PHE A 204 2.15 -8.68 -10.85
N ARG A 205 2.41 -9.41 -11.94
CA ARG A 205 2.58 -10.86 -11.94
C ARG A 205 4.01 -11.21 -12.36
N PRO A 206 4.73 -12.05 -11.61
CA PRO A 206 6.08 -12.44 -11.98
C PRO A 206 6.09 -13.27 -13.26
N PHE A 207 7.17 -13.18 -14.04
CA PHE A 207 7.39 -13.95 -15.27
C PHE A 207 8.84 -14.42 -15.40
N GLY A 208 9.07 -15.42 -16.26
CA GLY A 208 10.42 -15.92 -16.55
C GLY A 208 11.05 -16.56 -15.33
N LYS A 209 10.42 -17.61 -14.78
CA LYS A 209 11.00 -18.39 -13.68
C LYS A 209 12.36 -18.94 -14.11
N ILE A 210 13.35 -18.84 -13.22
CA ILE A 210 14.72 -19.30 -13.45
C ILE A 210 14.88 -20.60 -12.68
N GLU A 211 15.06 -21.72 -13.38
CA GLU A 211 15.21 -23.06 -12.80
C GLU A 211 16.67 -23.50 -12.69
#